data_AF-A0A4Y2NIG1-F1
#
_entry.id   AF-A0A4Y2NIG1-F1
#
_cell.length_a   1.000
_cell.length_b   1.000
_cell.length_c   1.000
_cell.angle_alpha   90.00
_cell.angle_beta   90.00
_cell.angle_gamma   90.00
#
_symmetry.space_group_name_H-M   'P 1'
#
loop_
_entity.id
_entity.type
_entity.pdbx_description
1 polymer ?
#
loop_
_entity_poly.entity_id
_entity_poly.type
_entity_poly.pdbx_seq_one_letter_code
_entity_poly.pdbx_strand_id
1 'polypeptide(L)'
;MVERFRRQLKASLCRLGSTECWVQQLPTILLGIRAAFKEDNDTSSADLVYGSNLRLPGQFLQDNNVKTEPSEFLDSLRQHFRDLIPVAAASHSSAQIFVYKELVNCSHVVARRDAVHLHCNSLMMDLFKCSRERL
;
A
#
# COMPACT_ATOMS: atom_id res chain seq x y z
N MET A 1 -1.14 4.26 2.76
CA MET A 1 -1.72 2.98 2.30
C MET A 1 -2.82 3.20 1.25
N VAL A 2 -3.85 4.02 1.56
CA VAL A 2 -4.99 4.31 0.66
C VAL A 2 -4.57 4.86 -0.70
N GLU A 3 -3.62 5.79 -0.77
CA GLU A 3 -3.22 6.39 -2.05
C GLU A 3 -2.48 5.41 -2.99
N ARG A 4 -1.76 4.41 -2.45
CA ARG A 4 -1.18 3.34 -3.27
C ARG A 4 -2.29 2.45 -3.86
N PHE A 5 -3.26 2.06 -3.04
CA PHE A 5 -4.42 1.30 -3.49
C PHE A 5 -5.21 2.05 -4.57
N ARG A 6 -5.45 3.34 -4.38
CA ARG A 6 -6.18 4.19 -5.34
C ARG A 6 -5.46 4.28 -6.69
N ARG A 7 -4.12 4.41 -6.68
CA ARG A 7 -3.29 4.39 -7.89
C ARG A 7 -3.35 3.04 -8.60
N GLN A 8 -3.25 1.93 -7.87
CA GLN A 8 -3.36 0.58 -8.42
C GLN A 8 -4.73 0.33 -9.05
N LEU A 9 -5.81 0.73 -8.36
CA LEU A 9 -7.17 0.62 -8.87
C LEU A 9 -7.36 1.43 -10.16
N LYS A 10 -6.90 2.68 -10.18
CA LYS A 10 -6.97 3.53 -11.38
C LYS A 10 -6.18 2.92 -12.55
N ALA A 11 -4.98 2.41 -12.30
CA ALA A 11 -4.17 1.77 -13.35
C ALA A 11 -4.85 0.53 -13.93
N SER A 12 -5.46 -0.32 -13.10
CA SER A 12 -6.20 -1.49 -13.57
C SER A 12 -7.44 -1.14 -14.38
N LEU A 13 -8.17 -0.09 -13.99
CA LEU A 13 -9.31 0.42 -14.75
C LEU A 13 -8.87 1.00 -16.11
N CYS A 14 -7.77 1.76 -16.16
CA CYS A 14 -7.26 2.31 -17.42
C CYS A 14 -6.83 1.24 -18.42
N ARG A 15 -6.28 0.11 -17.95
CA ARG A 15 -5.87 -1.02 -18.81
C ARG A 15 -7.04 -1.74 -19.47
N LEU A 16 -8.23 -1.62 -18.91
CA LEU A 16 -9.41 -2.35 -19.36
C LEU A 16 -10.04 -1.75 -20.62
N GLY A 17 -9.68 -0.52 -20.98
CA GLY A 17 -10.07 0.14 -22.24
C GLY A 17 -11.56 0.44 -22.42
N SER A 18 -12.44 -0.16 -21.61
CA SER A 18 -13.90 -0.06 -21.76
C SER A 18 -14.50 0.82 -20.66
N THR A 19 -14.91 2.02 -21.03
CA THR A 19 -15.56 3.00 -20.14
C THR A 19 -17.04 2.69 -19.90
N GLU A 20 -17.65 1.83 -20.72
CA GLU A 20 -19.10 1.55 -20.63
C GLU A 20 -19.44 0.44 -19.62
N CYS A 21 -18.55 -0.53 -19.41
CA CYS A 21 -18.81 -1.70 -18.54
C CYS A 21 -17.92 -1.78 -17.30
N TRP A 22 -17.18 -0.73 -16.96
CA TRP A 22 -16.21 -0.76 -15.85
C TRP A 22 -16.83 -1.16 -14.50
N VAL A 23 -18.10 -0.81 -14.26
CA VAL A 23 -18.84 -1.18 -13.04
C VAL A 23 -19.02 -2.69 -12.93
N GLN A 24 -19.29 -3.37 -14.05
CA GLN A 24 -19.45 -4.83 -14.10
C GLN A 24 -18.12 -5.55 -13.88
N GLN A 25 -17.00 -4.93 -14.28
CA GLN A 25 -15.67 -5.49 -14.17
C GLN A 25 -14.98 -5.13 -12.84
N LEU A 26 -15.52 -4.16 -12.11
CA LEU A 26 -15.00 -3.69 -10.82
C LEU A 26 -14.87 -4.80 -9.77
N PRO A 27 -15.85 -5.71 -9.57
CA PRO A 27 -15.70 -6.82 -8.63
C PRO A 27 -14.51 -7.70 -8.96
N THR A 28 -14.29 -8.01 -10.25
CA THR A 28 -13.17 -8.82 -10.74
C THR A 28 -11.82 -8.14 -10.51
N ILE A 29 -11.74 -6.83 -10.73
CA ILE A 29 -10.52 -6.04 -10.49
C ILE A 29 -10.20 -5.99 -9.00
N LEU A 30 -11.20 -5.75 -8.15
CA LEU A 30 -11.02 -5.73 -6.70
C LEU A 30 -10.62 -7.10 -6.18
N LEU A 31 -11.18 -8.17 -6.74
CA LEU A 31 -10.80 -9.55 -6.44
C LEU A 31 -9.34 -9.81 -6.79
N GLY A 32 -8.91 -9.41 -8.00
CA GLY A 32 -7.53 -9.54 -8.45
C GLY A 32 -6.55 -8.75 -7.58
N ILE A 33 -6.89 -7.51 -7.20
CA ILE A 33 -6.05 -6.70 -6.30
C ILE A 33 -5.93 -7.33 -4.92
N ARG A 34 -7.00 -7.96 -4.40
CA ARG A 34 -6.99 -8.63 -3.10
C ARG A 34 -6.23 -9.96 -3.12
N ALA A 35 -6.27 -10.69 -4.23
CA ALA A 35 -5.58 -11.96 -4.39
C ALA A 35 -4.12 -11.79 -4.84
N ALA A 36 -3.75 -10.65 -5.44
CA ALA A 36 -2.40 -10.38 -5.91
C ALA A 36 -1.37 -10.45 -4.77
N PHE A 37 -0.34 -11.25 -4.97
CA PHE A 37 0.82 -11.32 -4.09
C PHE A 37 1.58 -9.98 -4.11
N LYS A 38 1.94 -9.47 -2.93
CA LYS A 38 2.68 -8.22 -2.81
C LYS A 38 4.06 -8.51 -2.24
N GLU A 39 5.09 -8.35 -3.07
CA GLU A 39 6.49 -8.60 -2.71
C GLU A 39 6.96 -7.75 -1.52
N ASP A 40 6.46 -6.51 -1.38
CA ASP A 40 6.77 -5.65 -0.22
C ASP A 40 6.41 -6.27 1.16
N ASN A 41 5.50 -7.24 1.17
CA ASN A 41 4.89 -7.80 2.37
C ASN A 41 4.98 -9.32 2.42
N ASP A 42 5.61 -9.97 1.43
CA ASP A 42 5.65 -11.42 1.19
C ASP A 42 4.30 -12.14 1.38
N THR A 43 3.19 -11.41 1.21
CA THR A 43 1.84 -11.87 1.53
C THR A 43 0.81 -11.17 0.65
N SER A 44 -0.34 -11.83 0.44
CA SER A 44 -1.48 -11.26 -0.26
C SER A 44 -2.43 -10.56 0.72
N SER A 45 -3.22 -9.60 0.24
CA SER A 45 -4.20 -8.92 1.10
C SER A 45 -5.30 -9.88 1.58
N ALA A 46 -5.67 -10.85 0.75
CA ALA A 46 -6.61 -11.91 1.14
C ALA A 46 -6.00 -12.83 2.22
N ASP A 47 -4.70 -13.12 2.12
CA ASP A 47 -3.99 -13.96 3.07
C ASP A 47 -3.96 -13.33 4.46
N LEU A 48 -3.73 -12.02 4.53
CA LEU A 48 -3.74 -11.27 5.80
C LEU A 48 -5.13 -11.17 6.45
N VAL A 49 -6.21 -11.14 5.66
CA VAL A 49 -7.58 -10.99 6.19
C VAL A 49 -8.23 -12.35 6.51
N TYR A 50 -8.02 -13.34 5.64
CA TYR A 50 -8.68 -14.63 5.71
C TYR A 50 -7.75 -15.76 6.17
N GLY A 51 -6.47 -15.48 6.44
CA GLY A 51 -5.47 -16.48 6.80
C GLY A 51 -5.13 -17.46 5.68
N SER A 52 -5.60 -17.18 4.46
CA SER A 52 -5.35 -18.00 3.28
C SER A 52 -5.51 -17.18 1.99
N ASN A 53 -4.73 -17.55 0.96
CA ASN A 53 -4.88 -16.96 -0.37
C ASN A 53 -6.24 -17.30 -0.98
N LEU A 54 -6.90 -16.28 -1.55
CA LEU A 54 -8.21 -16.41 -2.16
C LEU A 54 -8.12 -17.29 -3.43
N ARG A 55 -8.84 -18.42 -3.45
CA ARG A 55 -8.92 -19.26 -4.65
C ARG A 55 -9.78 -18.59 -5.71
N LEU A 56 -9.17 -18.22 -6.83
CA LEU A 56 -9.88 -17.60 -7.95
C LEU A 56 -10.59 -18.69 -8.79
N PRO A 57 -11.75 -18.39 -9.41
CA PRO A 57 -12.47 -19.35 -10.26
C PRO A 57 -11.64 -20.00 -11.39
N GLY A 58 -10.56 -19.36 -11.85
CA GLY A 58 -9.62 -19.91 -12.83
C GLY A 58 -8.50 -20.81 -12.25
N GLN A 59 -8.26 -20.78 -10.93
CA GLN A 59 -7.31 -21.69 -10.27
C GLN A 59 -7.87 -23.10 -10.08
N PHE A 60 -9.20 -23.27 -10.09
CA PHE A 60 -9.84 -24.59 -9.96
C PHE A 60 -9.68 -25.48 -11.19
N LEU A 61 -9.28 -24.92 -12.34
CA LEU A 61 -9.14 -25.65 -13.60
C LEU A 61 -7.77 -26.34 -13.76
N GLN A 62 -6.89 -26.23 -12.77
CA GLN A 62 -5.65 -27.00 -12.72
C GLN A 62 -5.94 -28.34 -12.05
N ASP A 63 -5.94 -29.42 -12.84
CA ASP A 63 -5.94 -30.81 -12.36
C ASP A 63 -4.67 -31.07 -11.54
N ASN A 64 -4.70 -30.72 -10.26
CA ASN A 64 -3.65 -31.07 -9.32
C ASN A 64 -3.87 -32.52 -8.87
N ASN A 65 -3.52 -33.47 -9.73
CA ASN A 65 -3.42 -34.89 -9.41
C ASN A 65 -2.15 -35.18 -8.58
N VAL A 66 -1.99 -34.48 -7.45
CA VAL A 66 -0.91 -34.76 -6.50
C VAL A 66 -1.54 -35.19 -5.19
N LYS A 67 -1.64 -36.51 -5.01
CA LYS A 67 -1.89 -37.15 -3.73
C LYS A 67 -0.62 -37.05 -2.88
N THR A 68 -0.34 -35.89 -2.32
CA THR A 68 0.65 -35.81 -1.24
C THR A 68 -0.06 -36.17 0.06
N GLU A 69 0.47 -37.15 0.79
CA GLU A 69 -0.05 -37.55 2.08
C GLU A 69 -0.11 -36.33 3.02
N PRO A 70 -1.26 -36.01 3.64
CA PRO A 70 -1.48 -34.77 4.38
C PRO A 70 -0.44 -34.51 5.50
N SER A 71 0.18 -35.58 6.01
CA SER A 71 1.19 -35.54 7.07
C SER A 71 2.45 -34.77 6.67
N GLU A 72 3.05 -35.12 5.53
CA GLU A 72 4.35 -34.56 5.10
C GLU A 72 4.20 -33.08 4.73
N PHE A 73 3.06 -32.71 4.14
CA PHE A 73 2.72 -31.33 3.85
C PHE A 73 2.58 -30.49 5.13
N LEU A 74 1.90 -31.01 6.14
CA LEU A 74 1.72 -30.32 7.42
C LEU A 74 3.03 -30.15 8.19
N ASP A 75 3.93 -31.14 8.15
CA ASP A 75 5.24 -31.04 8.80
C ASP A 75 6.14 -30.02 8.09
N SER A 76 6.15 -30.00 6.76
CA SER A 76 6.83 -28.97 5.97
C SER A 76 6.28 -27.56 6.24
N LEU A 77 4.96 -27.42 6.30
CA LEU A 77 4.30 -26.15 6.60
C LEU A 77 4.64 -25.65 8.02
N ARG A 78 4.64 -26.53 9.02
CA ARG A 78 5.04 -26.21 10.39
C ARG A 78 6.50 -25.78 10.49
N GLN A 79 7.39 -26.44 9.75
CA GLN A 79 8.78 -26.06 9.65
C GLN A 79 8.90 -24.62 9.10
N HIS A 80 8.18 -24.35 8.01
CA HIS A 80 8.24 -23.06 7.33
C HIS A 80 7.70 -21.90 8.18
N PHE A 81 6.62 -22.12 8.93
CA PHE A 81 6.08 -21.12 9.86
C PHE A 81 6.96 -20.90 11.10
N ARG A 82 7.76 -21.88 11.52
CA ARG A 82 8.76 -21.68 12.58
C ARG A 82 9.91 -20.79 12.12
N ASP A 83 10.26 -20.81 10.84
CA ASP A 83 11.30 -19.94 10.29
C ASP A 83 10.80 -18.51 10.03
N LEU A 84 9.48 -18.31 9.91
CA LEU A 84 8.83 -17.03 9.67
C LEU A 84 8.57 -16.20 10.95
N ILE A 85 9.23 -16.51 12.08
CA ILE A 85 9.06 -15.70 13.30
C ILE A 85 9.39 -14.25 12.97
N PRO A 86 8.43 -13.31 13.10
CA PRO A 86 8.66 -11.92 12.77
C PRO A 86 9.76 -11.36 13.66
N VAL A 87 10.89 -10.98 13.05
CA VAL A 87 11.88 -10.15 13.74
C VAL A 87 11.19 -8.83 14.08
N ALA A 88 11.30 -8.41 15.35
CA ALA A 88 10.74 -7.15 15.81
C ALA A 88 11.17 -6.03 14.84
N ALA A 89 10.21 -5.48 14.11
CA ALA A 89 10.46 -4.38 13.20
C ALA A 89 11.11 -3.25 14.01
N ALA A 90 12.32 -2.83 13.62
CA ALA A 90 12.95 -1.67 14.21
C ALA A 90 11.95 -0.50 14.10
N SER A 91 11.54 0.04 15.25
CA SER A 91 10.68 1.21 15.31
C SER A 91 11.44 2.40 14.77
N HIS A 92 11.34 2.65 13.47
CA HIS A 92 11.79 3.90 12.85
C HIS A 92 10.77 5.04 13.04
N SER A 93 9.75 4.84 13.89
CA SER A 93 8.72 5.84 14.18
C SER A 93 9.13 6.85 15.24
N SER A 94 10.42 6.99 15.56
CA SER A 94 10.86 8.23 16.19
C SER A 94 10.60 9.34 15.17
N ALA A 95 9.53 10.11 15.36
CA ALA A 95 9.29 11.34 14.65
C ALA A 95 10.44 12.31 15.01
N GLN A 96 11.60 12.11 14.39
CA GLN A 96 12.71 13.04 14.46
C GLN A 96 12.27 14.21 13.60
N ILE A 97 11.66 15.21 14.24
CA ILE A 97 11.33 16.47 13.61
C ILE A 97 12.67 17.10 13.25
N PHE A 98 13.07 16.94 12.00
CA PHE A 98 14.27 17.57 11.48
C PHE A 98 14.01 19.06 11.30
N VAL A 99 14.51 19.86 12.23
CA VAL A 99 14.48 21.33 12.15
C VAL A 99 15.83 21.80 11.64
N TYR A 100 15.83 22.55 10.54
CA TYR A 100 17.05 23.15 10.01
C TYR A 100 17.59 24.20 10.99
N LYS A 101 18.88 24.15 11.32
CA LYS A 101 19.49 24.99 12.38
C LYS A 101 19.32 26.49 12.12
N GLU A 102 19.40 26.91 10.86
CA GLU A 102 19.26 28.33 10.49
C GLU A 102 17.80 28.79 10.40
N LEU A 103 16.82 27.90 10.61
CA LEU A 103 15.40 28.28 10.62
C LEU A 103 15.11 29.36 11.68
N VAL A 104 15.89 29.37 12.78
CA VAL A 104 15.82 30.37 13.85
C VAL A 104 16.27 31.77 13.38
N ASN A 105 17.15 31.82 12.37
CA ASN A 105 17.69 33.06 11.82
C ASN A 105 17.00 33.48 10.51
N CYS A 106 16.08 32.67 9.98
CA CYS A 106 15.31 32.98 8.78
C CYS A 106 14.24 34.04 9.07
N SER A 107 14.24 35.12 8.30
CA SER A 107 13.20 36.16 8.36
C SER A 107 11.87 35.72 7.74
N HIS A 108 11.96 34.85 6.72
CA HIS A 108 10.81 34.34 5.99
C HIS A 108 10.93 32.84 5.76
N VAL A 109 9.80 32.15 5.80
CA VAL A 109 9.69 30.73 5.47
C VAL A 109 8.66 30.54 4.37
N VAL A 110 8.96 29.62 3.45
CA VAL A 110 8.03 29.20 2.41
C VAL A 110 7.33 27.95 2.90
N ALA A 111 6.04 28.06 3.18
CA ALA A 111 5.21 26.92 3.55
C ALA A 111 4.39 26.47 2.33
N ARG A 112 4.38 25.17 2.06
CA ARG A 112 3.46 24.61 1.06
C ARG A 112 2.05 24.71 1.60
N ARG A 113 1.19 25.44 0.89
CA ARG A 113 -0.24 25.46 1.17
C ARG A 113 -0.87 24.26 0.47
N ASP A 114 -1.11 23.18 1.21
CA ASP A 114 -1.73 21.96 0.69
C ASP A 114 -3.26 22.13 0.51
N ALA A 115 -3.67 23.20 -0.17
CA ALA A 115 -5.03 23.37 -0.64
C ALA A 115 -5.19 22.66 -2.00
N VAL A 116 -6.31 21.95 -2.18
CA VAL A 116 -6.65 21.36 -3.49
C VAL A 116 -7.01 22.49 -4.44
N HIS A 117 -6.03 22.99 -5.19
CA HIS A 117 -6.24 24.09 -6.13
C HIS A 117 -6.95 23.56 -7.40
N LEU A 118 -8.26 23.79 -7.47
CA LEU A 118 -9.05 23.61 -8.68
C LEU A 118 -8.76 24.75 -9.66
N HIS A 119 -7.56 24.79 -10.24
CA HIS A 119 -7.21 25.34 -11.56
C HIS A 119 -5.68 25.45 -11.69
N CYS A 120 -5.15 25.14 -12.88
CA CYS A 120 -3.79 25.49 -13.27
C CYS A 120 -3.67 27.01 -13.27
N ASN A 121 -3.10 27.59 -12.21
CA ASN A 121 -2.11 28.66 -12.25
C ASN A 121 -1.73 29.10 -10.83
N SER A 122 -0.42 29.23 -10.61
CA SER A 122 0.25 29.69 -9.40
C SER A 122 0.34 28.69 -8.24
N LEU A 123 1.52 28.08 -8.10
CA LEU A 123 2.05 27.69 -6.79
C LEU A 123 2.24 28.98 -6.00
N MET A 124 1.18 29.48 -5.37
CA MET A 124 1.31 30.57 -4.41
C MET A 124 1.94 30.00 -3.13
N MET A 125 3.26 29.98 -3.16
CA MET A 125 4.09 29.84 -1.97
C MET A 125 3.91 31.13 -1.18
N ASP A 126 3.07 31.09 -0.16
CA ASP A 126 2.92 32.24 0.73
C ASP A 126 4.20 32.40 1.55
N LEU A 127 4.83 33.57 1.44
CA LEU A 127 5.95 33.98 2.28
C LEU A 127 5.40 34.35 3.64
N PHE A 128 5.62 33.49 4.63
CA PHE A 128 5.27 33.78 6.02
C PHE A 128 6.46 34.41 6.73
N LYS A 129 6.21 35.50 7.46
CA LYS A 129 7.20 36.02 8.43
C LYS A 129 7.28 35.07 9.61
N CYS A 130 8.51 34.74 10.00
CA CYS A 130 8.74 33.94 11.20
C CYS A 130 8.38 34.77 12.45
N SER A 131 7.23 34.49 13.07
CA SER A 131 6.83 35.14 14.33
C SER A 131 7.51 34.44 15.50
N ARG A 132 8.33 35.18 16.23
CA ARG A 132 9.12 34.65 17.35
C ARG A 132 8.34 34.84 18.66
N GLU A 133 7.43 33.92 18.96
CA GLU A 133 6.82 33.86 20.30
C GLU A 133 7.84 33.22 21.26
N ARG A 134 8.46 34.06 22.10
CA ARG A 134 9.30 33.60 23.22
C ARG A 134 8.37 32.99 24.27
N LEU A 135 8.51 31.69 24.51
CA LEU A 135 8.16 31.07 25.80
C LEU A 135 9.18 31.49 26.86
#